data_AF-A0A844NWM7-F1
#
_entry.id   AF-A0A844NWM7-F1
#
_cell.length_a   1.000
_cell.length_b   1.000
_cell.length_c   1.000
_cell.angle_alpha   90.00
_cell.angle_beta   90.00
_cell.angle_gamma   90.00
#
_symmetry.space_group_name_H-M   'P 1'
#
loop_
_entity.id
_entity.type
_entity.pdbx_description
1 polymer ?
#
loop_
_entity_poly.entity_id
_entity_poly.type
_entity_poly.pdbx_seq_one_letter_code
_entity_poly.pdbx_strand_id
1 'polypeptide(L)'
;MHENKNDAPTSKVFYRPIEASIRWAGLLRYEQVILASISSPRRLPQSLDCPRCDELRLCTERIFDGILNGELPFGRNGITTRDSALIDSPDLTVRHVDLKRWMRQHYPEQRPCFLFSRSERIAHPFISVETGQAMLVERLAL
;
A
#
# COMPACT_ATOMS: atom_id res chain seq x y z
N MET A 1 20.19 9.61 -24.68
CA MET A 1 20.07 9.97 -23.25
C MET A 1 18.81 10.78 -23.04
N HIS A 2 17.70 10.17 -22.60
CA HIS A 2 16.55 10.89 -22.05
C HIS A 2 16.10 10.12 -20.81
N GLU A 3 16.80 10.37 -19.71
CA GLU A 3 16.41 9.87 -18.40
C GLU A 3 15.34 10.83 -17.88
N ASN A 4 14.08 10.61 -18.27
CA ASN A 4 12.93 11.26 -17.64
C ASN A 4 12.79 10.66 -16.24
N LYS A 5 13.55 11.21 -15.31
CA LYS A 5 13.42 10.92 -13.89
C LYS A 5 12.10 11.55 -13.42
N ASN A 6 11.01 10.80 -13.58
CA ASN A 6 9.77 11.07 -12.86
C ASN A 6 10.08 10.89 -11.36
N ASP A 7 10.57 11.94 -10.70
CA ASP A 7 10.76 11.99 -9.25
C ASP A 7 9.39 12.17 -8.56
N ALA A 8 8.44 11.29 -8.87
CA ALA A 8 7.21 11.19 -8.11
C ALA A 8 7.59 10.84 -6.65
N PRO A 9 7.03 11.56 -5.66
CA PRO A 9 7.36 11.29 -4.28
C PRO A 9 7.00 9.85 -3.93
N THR A 10 7.93 9.18 -3.23
CA THR A 10 7.75 7.78 -2.83
C THR A 10 6.49 7.64 -1.97
N SER A 11 6.30 8.55 -1.00
CA SER A 11 5.14 8.60 -0.12
C SER A 11 4.30 9.87 -0.35
N LYS A 12 3.00 9.76 -0.09
CA LYS A 12 2.01 10.85 -0.08
C LYS A 12 1.21 10.80 1.22
N VAL A 13 0.43 11.84 1.52
CA VAL A 13 -0.47 11.89 2.69
C VAL A 13 -1.74 11.06 2.50
N PHE A 14 -2.16 10.86 1.24
CA PHE A 14 -3.21 9.96 0.81
C PHE A 14 -2.93 9.48 -0.62
N TYR A 15 -3.62 8.42 -1.05
CA TYR A 15 -3.44 7.79 -2.34
C TYR A 15 -4.80 7.44 -2.94
N ARG A 16 -4.93 7.50 -4.27
CA ARG A 16 -5.97 6.72 -4.95
C ARG A 16 -5.63 5.23 -4.81
N PRO A 17 -6.61 4.30 -4.77
CA PRO A 17 -6.33 2.86 -4.66
C PRO A 17 -5.27 2.38 -5.65
N ILE A 18 -5.40 2.76 -6.93
CA ILE A 18 -4.44 2.40 -7.97
C ILE A 18 -3.02 2.94 -7.71
N GLU A 19 -2.89 4.16 -7.17
CA GLU A 19 -1.58 4.74 -6.84
C GLU A 19 -0.89 4.00 -5.69
N ALA A 20 -1.67 3.54 -4.71
CA ALA A 20 -1.19 2.71 -3.62
C ALA A 20 -0.80 1.31 -4.13
N SER A 21 -1.60 0.70 -5.01
CA SER A 21 -1.29 -0.59 -5.64
C SER A 21 0.01 -0.55 -6.44
N ILE A 22 0.23 0.50 -7.26
CA ILE A 22 1.46 0.69 -8.04
C ILE A 22 2.68 0.75 -7.11
N ARG A 23 2.57 1.49 -6.00
CA ARG A 23 3.66 1.60 -5.01
C ARG A 23 3.88 0.30 -4.24
N TRP A 24 2.82 -0.43 -3.92
CA TRP A 24 2.89 -1.72 -3.25
C TRP A 24 3.55 -2.77 -4.15
N ALA A 25 3.16 -2.84 -5.42
CA ALA A 25 3.75 -3.72 -6.42
C ALA A 25 5.17 -3.31 -6.85
N GLY A 26 5.71 -2.18 -6.37
CA GLY A 26 7.04 -1.69 -6.74
C GLY A 26 7.13 -1.19 -8.19
N LEU A 27 6.01 -0.75 -8.77
CA LEU A 27 5.88 -0.35 -10.18
C LEU A 27 5.89 1.17 -10.37
N LEU A 28 6.43 1.94 -9.42
CA LEU A 28 6.41 3.42 -9.48
C LEU A 28 7.02 3.98 -10.77
N ARG A 29 8.04 3.31 -11.34
CA ARG A 29 8.64 3.69 -12.64
C ARG A 29 7.68 3.60 -13.83
N TYR A 30 6.63 2.79 -13.72
CA TYR A 30 5.61 2.57 -14.75
C TYR A 30 4.30 3.31 -14.45
N GLU A 31 4.26 4.17 -13.41
CA GLU A 31 3.03 4.82 -12.93
C GLU A 31 2.28 5.53 -14.07
N GLN A 32 2.97 6.32 -14.88
CA GLN A 32 2.34 7.06 -15.99
C GLN A 32 1.76 6.14 -17.07
N VAL A 33 2.48 5.09 -17.46
CA VAL A 33 2.02 4.12 -18.48
C VAL A 33 0.79 3.39 -17.97
N ILE A 34 0.84 2.89 -16.73
CA ILE A 34 -0.29 2.19 -16.10
C ILE A 34 -1.51 3.11 -16.01
N LEU A 35 -1.33 4.35 -15.52
CA LEU A 35 -2.43 5.30 -15.38
C LEU A 35 -3.04 5.72 -16.74
N ALA A 36 -2.26 5.72 -17.82
CA ALA A 36 -2.77 5.99 -19.16
C ALA A 36 -3.56 4.83 -19.76
N SER A 37 -3.30 3.59 -19.32
CA SER A 37 -3.96 2.38 -19.84
C SER A 37 -5.25 2.00 -19.10
N ILE A 38 -5.55 2.62 -17.95
CA ILE A 38 -6.74 2.30 -17.17
C ILE A 38 -7.92 3.21 -17.56
N SER A 39 -9.07 2.60 -17.84
CA SER A 39 -10.34 3.33 -18.07
C SER A 39 -11.21 3.38 -16.82
N SER A 40 -10.86 2.63 -15.78
CA SER A 40 -11.59 2.54 -14.51
C SER A 40 -10.62 2.51 -13.34
N PRO A 41 -10.89 3.23 -12.24
CA PRO A 41 -10.05 3.19 -11.03
C PRO A 41 -10.10 1.83 -10.32
N ARG A 42 -11.13 1.02 -10.58
CA ARG A 42 -11.37 -0.27 -9.90
C ARG A 42 -10.97 -1.48 -10.73
N ARG A 43 -11.18 -1.43 -12.05
CA ARG A 43 -10.93 -2.58 -12.94
C ARG A 43 -9.73 -2.31 -13.83
N LEU A 44 -8.65 -3.03 -13.55
CA LEU A 44 -7.48 -3.07 -14.43
C LEU A 44 -7.82 -3.83 -15.72
N PRO A 45 -7.36 -3.33 -16.89
CA PRO A 45 -7.46 -4.04 -18.17
C PRO A 45 -6.93 -5.47 -18.07
N GLN A 46 -7.47 -6.38 -18.87
CA GLN A 46 -7.01 -7.77 -18.90
C GLN A 46 -5.60 -7.88 -19.48
N SER A 47 -5.32 -7.15 -20.56
CA SER A 47 -3.98 -6.97 -21.12
C SER A 47 -3.42 -5.61 -20.69
N LEU A 48 -2.57 -5.60 -19.67
CA LEU A 48 -1.82 -4.42 -19.26
C LEU A 48 -0.36 -4.64 -19.65
N ASP A 49 0.24 -3.67 -20.36
CA ASP A 49 1.63 -3.76 -20.79
C ASP A 49 2.55 -3.26 -19.67
N CYS A 50 2.74 -4.10 -18.66
CA CYS A 50 3.57 -3.80 -17.50
C CYS A 50 4.28 -5.04 -16.97
N PRO A 51 5.48 -4.92 -16.38
CA PRO A 51 6.01 -6.01 -15.58
C PRO A 51 5.14 -6.21 -14.33
N ARG A 52 4.96 -7.46 -13.89
CA ARG A 52 4.26 -7.80 -12.63
C ARG A 52 2.78 -7.37 -12.58
N CYS A 53 2.07 -7.35 -13.72
CA CYS A 53 0.67 -6.92 -13.75
C CYS A 53 -0.26 -7.77 -12.85
N ASP A 54 0.04 -9.05 -12.62
CA ASP A 54 -0.72 -9.90 -11.69
C ASP A 54 -0.60 -9.42 -10.24
N GLU A 55 0.59 -8.99 -9.80
CA GLU A 55 0.77 -8.43 -8.46
C GLU A 55 0.10 -7.06 -8.32
N LEU A 56 0.12 -6.23 -9.38
CA LEU A 56 -0.63 -4.98 -9.39
C LEU A 56 -2.14 -5.23 -9.23
N ARG A 57 -2.67 -6.24 -9.93
CA ARG A 57 -4.07 -6.66 -9.81
C ARG A 57 -4.39 -7.14 -8.41
N LEU A 58 -3.57 -8.03 -7.86
CA LEU A 58 -3.75 -8.54 -6.51
C LEU A 58 -3.70 -7.44 -5.45
N CYS A 59 -2.75 -6.49 -5.55
CA CYS A 59 -2.69 -5.35 -4.63
C CYS A 59 -3.94 -4.47 -4.71
N THR A 60 -4.45 -4.26 -5.93
CA THR A 60 -5.67 -3.48 -6.17
C THR A 60 -6.90 -4.17 -5.58
N GLU A 61 -7.06 -5.47 -5.85
CA GLU A 61 -8.15 -6.28 -5.31
C GLU A 61 -8.14 -6.27 -3.78
N ARG A 62 -6.97 -6.44 -3.13
CA ARG A 62 -6.85 -6.38 -1.67
C ARG A 62 -7.25 -5.02 -1.08
N ILE A 63 -6.84 -3.91 -1.69
CA ILE A 63 -7.22 -2.58 -1.22
C ILE A 63 -8.74 -2.39 -1.32
N PHE A 64 -9.35 -2.78 -2.44
CA PHE A 64 -10.79 -2.69 -2.59
C PHE A 64 -11.54 -3.65 -1.67
N ASP A 65 -11.04 -4.85 -1.44
CA ASP A 65 -11.61 -5.80 -0.48
C ASP A 65 -11.64 -5.21 0.93
N GLY A 66 -10.52 -4.64 1.40
CA GLY A 66 -10.47 -3.95 2.69
C GLY A 66 -11.42 -2.76 2.79
N ILE A 67 -11.61 -2.00 1.70
CA ILE A 67 -12.58 -0.90 1.62
C ILE A 67 -14.02 -1.43 1.73
N LEU A 68 -14.36 -2.44 0.93
CA LEU A 68 -15.71 -2.99 0.82
C LEU A 68 -16.16 -3.70 2.10
N ASN A 69 -15.23 -4.33 2.82
CA ASN A 69 -15.50 -4.98 4.10
C ASN A 69 -15.37 -4.04 5.31
N GLY A 70 -15.09 -2.75 5.09
CA GLY A 70 -15.05 -1.74 6.14
C GLY A 70 -13.79 -1.75 7.03
N GLU A 71 -12.76 -2.48 6.61
CA GLU A 71 -11.48 -2.60 7.33
C GLU A 71 -10.52 -1.44 7.02
N LEU A 72 -10.56 -0.93 5.78
CA LEU A 72 -9.73 0.17 5.31
C LEU A 72 -10.57 1.45 5.12
N PRO A 73 -10.40 2.45 6.01
CA PRO A 73 -11.07 3.73 5.86
C PRO A 73 -10.71 4.44 4.55
N PHE A 74 -11.72 5.03 3.91
CA PHE A 74 -11.58 5.74 2.63
C PHE A 74 -12.35 7.06 2.64
N GLY A 75 -12.16 7.86 1.60
CA GLY A 75 -12.94 9.09 1.39
C GLY A 75 -12.43 9.85 0.18
N ARG A 76 -12.43 11.18 0.25
CA ARG A 76 -12.06 12.05 -0.88
C ARG A 76 -11.03 13.09 -0.43
N ASN A 77 -10.01 13.31 -1.25
CA ASN A 77 -8.98 14.32 -1.00
C ASN A 77 -8.33 14.22 0.40
N GLY A 78 -8.17 12.99 0.90
CA GLY A 78 -7.57 12.75 2.22
C GLY A 78 -8.49 12.96 3.42
N ILE A 79 -9.76 13.33 3.20
CA ILE A 79 -10.79 13.40 4.24
C ILE A 79 -11.53 12.06 4.26
N THR A 80 -11.43 11.33 5.36
CA THR A 80 -12.14 10.06 5.56
C THR A 80 -13.65 10.32 5.63
N THR A 81 -14.43 9.53 4.89
CA THR A 81 -15.89 9.57 4.88
C THR A 81 -16.42 8.14 4.89
N ARG A 82 -17.75 7.95 4.93
CA ARG A 82 -18.36 6.61 4.77
C ARG A 82 -19.32 6.58 3.58
N ASP A 83 -19.12 7.47 2.62
CA ASP A 83 -19.98 7.57 1.45
C ASP A 83 -19.64 6.46 0.45
N SER A 84 -20.50 5.44 0.37
CA SER A 84 -20.32 4.31 -0.56
C SER A 84 -20.39 4.74 -2.03
N ALA A 85 -20.97 5.89 -2.35
CA ALA A 85 -20.96 6.42 -3.72
C ALA A 85 -19.53 6.74 -4.22
N LEU A 86 -18.56 6.89 -3.31
CA LEU A 86 -17.16 7.09 -3.67
C LEU A 86 -16.45 5.84 -4.17
N ILE A 87 -16.98 4.63 -3.92
CA ILE A 87 -16.27 3.37 -4.19
C ILE A 87 -15.87 3.24 -5.67
N ASP A 88 -16.73 3.68 -6.58
CA ASP A 88 -16.46 3.66 -8.03
C ASP A 88 -15.98 5.02 -8.56
N SER A 89 -15.78 6.01 -7.69
CA SER A 89 -15.33 7.37 -8.06
C SER A 89 -13.82 7.43 -8.29
N PRO A 90 -13.34 8.18 -9.30
CA PRO A 90 -11.90 8.43 -9.47
C PRO A 90 -11.29 9.27 -8.34
N ASP A 91 -12.13 9.96 -7.55
CA ASP A 91 -11.71 10.80 -6.42
C ASP A 91 -11.56 10.01 -5.11
N LEU A 92 -11.78 8.69 -5.15
CA LEU A 92 -11.59 7.80 -4.01
C LEU A 92 -10.14 7.85 -3.54
N THR A 93 -9.97 8.12 -2.26
CA THR A 93 -8.65 8.18 -1.61
C THR A 93 -8.63 7.38 -0.31
N VAL A 94 -7.47 6.81 -0.01
CA VAL A 94 -7.11 6.20 1.28
C VAL A 94 -5.98 6.99 1.90
N ARG A 95 -6.09 7.34 3.19
CA ARG A 95 -5.03 8.08 3.88
C ARG A 95 -3.82 7.17 4.09
N HIS A 96 -2.63 7.76 4.06
CA HIS A 96 -1.39 7.04 4.32
C HIS A 96 -1.40 6.30 5.65
N VAL A 97 -1.82 6.99 6.71
CA VAL A 97 -1.83 6.43 8.07
C VAL A 97 -2.81 5.27 8.20
N ASP A 98 -3.95 5.33 7.52
CA ASP A 98 -4.97 4.29 7.56
C ASP A 98 -4.52 3.07 6.75
N LEU A 99 -3.98 3.29 5.53
CA LEU A 99 -3.39 2.23 4.72
C LEU A 99 -2.22 1.53 5.43
N LYS A 100 -1.34 2.29 6.11
CA LYS A 100 -0.23 1.74 6.89
C LYS A 100 -0.72 0.88 8.06
N ARG A 101 -1.72 1.33 8.81
CA ARG A 101 -2.30 0.57 9.93
C ARG A 101 -2.97 -0.71 9.44
N TRP A 102 -3.80 -0.61 8.41
CA TRP A 102 -4.47 -1.76 7.80
C TRP A 102 -3.44 -2.79 7.30
N MET A 103 -2.38 -2.35 6.61
CA MET A 103 -1.33 -3.25 6.14
C MET A 103 -0.57 -3.95 7.28
N ARG A 104 -0.28 -3.24 8.38
CA ARG A 104 0.34 -3.85 9.57
C ARG A 104 -0.52 -4.95 10.18
N GLN A 105 -1.84 -4.82 10.13
CA GLN A 105 -2.80 -5.74 10.73
C GLN A 105 -3.07 -6.95 9.83
N HIS A 106 -3.32 -6.72 8.54
CA HIS A 106 -3.79 -7.76 7.61
C HIS A 106 -2.66 -8.39 6.77
N TYR A 107 -1.52 -7.70 6.60
CA TYR A 107 -0.36 -8.18 5.83
C TYR A 107 0.96 -7.88 6.56
N PRO A 108 1.18 -8.41 7.79
CA PRO A 108 2.32 -8.04 8.64
C PRO A 108 3.69 -8.32 8.03
N GLU A 109 3.77 -9.29 7.11
CA GLU A 109 4.99 -9.67 6.38
C GLU A 109 5.30 -8.73 5.20
N GLN A 110 4.35 -7.88 4.80
CA GLN A 110 4.51 -6.98 3.67
C GLN A 110 4.75 -5.55 4.14
N ARG A 111 5.97 -5.04 3.89
CA ARG A 111 6.37 -3.69 4.30
C ARG A 111 6.94 -2.89 3.11
N PRO A 112 6.08 -2.43 2.19
CA PRO A 112 6.53 -1.64 1.06
C PRO A 112 7.09 -0.29 1.52
N CYS A 113 8.16 0.17 0.88
CA CYS A 113 8.95 1.33 1.33
C CYS A 113 8.20 2.66 1.33
N PHE A 114 7.06 2.76 0.65
CA PHE A 114 6.24 3.97 0.65
C PHE A 114 5.39 4.15 1.91
N LEU A 115 5.16 3.08 2.67
CA LEU A 115 4.43 3.10 3.95
C LEU A 115 5.35 2.93 5.15
N PHE A 116 6.42 2.15 4.98
CA PHE A 116 7.30 1.72 6.07
C PHE A 116 8.72 2.28 5.89
N SER A 117 9.20 2.92 6.97
CA SER A 117 10.59 3.36 7.07
C SER A 117 11.55 2.16 6.95
N ARG A 118 12.83 2.44 6.68
CA ARG A 118 13.85 1.39 6.62
C ARG A 118 13.89 0.57 7.91
N SER A 119 13.80 1.23 9.07
CA SER A 119 13.80 0.58 10.40
C SER A 119 12.61 -0.37 10.57
N GLU A 120 11.41 0.06 10.15
CA GLU A 120 10.21 -0.81 10.21
C GLU A 120 10.31 -2.00 9.25
N ARG A 121 11.00 -1.85 8.12
CA ARG A 121 11.19 -2.94 7.14
C ARG A 121 12.15 -4.02 7.61
N ILE A 122 13.21 -3.65 8.33
CA ILE A 122 14.22 -4.59 8.84
C ILE A 122 13.83 -5.22 10.19
N ALA A 123 12.96 -4.56 10.97
CA ALA A 123 12.49 -5.10 12.24
C ALA A 123 11.71 -6.39 11.99
N HIS A 124 12.15 -7.53 12.53
CA HIS A 124 11.37 -8.77 12.41
C HIS A 124 9.99 -8.59 13.08
N PRO A 125 8.88 -9.03 12.46
CA PRO A 125 7.54 -8.93 13.05
C PRO A 125 7.42 -9.55 14.45
N PHE A 126 8.36 -10.43 14.81
CA PHE A 126 8.27 -11.33 15.96
C PHE A 126 9.21 -11.03 17.14
N ILE A 127 10.11 -10.04 17.04
CA ILE A 127 10.93 -9.67 18.20
C ILE A 127 10.09 -8.69 19.04
N SER A 128 9.21 -9.24 19.88
CA SER A 128 8.48 -8.44 20.85
C SER A 128 9.42 -7.99 21.97
N VAL A 129 9.03 -6.95 22.71
CA VAL A 129 9.76 -6.54 23.92
C VAL A 129 9.79 -7.68 24.92
N GLU A 130 8.71 -8.47 25.03
CA GLU A 130 8.69 -9.67 25.86
C GLU A 130 9.71 -10.71 25.39
N THR A 131 9.87 -10.94 24.08
CA THR A 131 10.91 -11.84 23.56
C THR A 131 12.31 -11.33 23.90
N GLY A 132 12.54 -10.01 23.76
CA GLY A 132 13.81 -9.38 24.14
C GLY A 132 14.11 -9.50 25.64
N GLN A 133 13.10 -9.32 26.50
CA GLN A 133 13.24 -9.47 27.95
C GLN A 133 13.47 -10.94 28.35
N ALA A 134 12.76 -11.89 27.74
CA ALA A 134 12.93 -13.31 27.99
C ALA A 134 14.36 -13.77 27.66
N MET A 135 14.90 -13.36 26.52
CA MET A 135 16.30 -13.64 26.15
C MET A 135 17.31 -13.02 27.12
N LEU A 136 17.03 -11.83 27.67
CA LEU A 136 17.92 -11.18 28.63
C LEU A 136 17.95 -11.92 29.97
N VAL A 137 16.80 -12.41 30.43
CA VAL A 137 16.68 -13.20 31.66
C VAL A 137 17.42 -14.53 31.52
N GLU A 138 17.27 -15.23 30.38
CA GLU A 138 17.96 -16.50 30.11
C GLU A 138 19.49 -16.35 30.11
N ARG A 139 20.01 -15.21 29.61
CA ARG A 139 21.45 -14.92 29.61
C ARG A 139 22.03 -14.57 30.98
N LEU A 140 21.21 -14.09 31.91
CA LEU A 140 21.61 -13.77 33.29
C LEU A 140 21.45 -14.95 34.25
N ALA A 141 20.77 -16.02 33.81
CA ALA A 141 20.55 -17.25 34.57
C ALA A 141 21.61 -18.35 34.33
N LEU A 142 22.60 -18.09 33.45
CA LEU A 142 23.77 -18.92 33.16
C LEU A 142 25.04 -18.24 33.68
#